data_AF-A0A165S9K0-F1
#
_entry.id   AF-A0A165S9K0-F1
#
_cell.length_a   1.000
_cell.length_b   1.000
_cell.length_c   1.000
_cell.angle_alpha   90.00
_cell.angle_beta   90.00
_cell.angle_gamma   90.00
#
_symmetry.space_group_name_H-M   'P 1'
#
loop_
_entity.id
_entity.type
_entity.pdbx_description
1 polymer ?
#
loop_
_entity_poly.entity_id
_entity_poly.type
_entity_poly.pdbx_seq_one_letter_code
_entity_poly.pdbx_strand_id
1 'polypeptide(L)'
;MAPHRAILVHDILLEIFDHLILSSPTDSEDQRDRPALLNAAVACRRFLDPAMTVLWRKLDDFIPLLALFSSFQAVPLPDFERRSSYSYHATAYMFRGDIHDFEWRRFRSYADRVRAITNAGRVNISQSVFRVPREHTPRACDVQPL
;
A
#
# COMPACT_ATOMS: atom_id res chain seq x y z
N MET A 1 -8.27 -33.34 13.28
CA MET A 1 -7.91 -32.46 14.42
C MET A 1 -8.67 -31.16 14.26
N ALA A 2 -9.44 -30.75 15.26
CA ALA A 2 -10.12 -29.45 15.22
C ALA A 2 -9.09 -28.32 15.34
N PRO A 3 -9.24 -27.21 14.60
CA PRO A 3 -8.33 -26.07 14.73
C PRO A 3 -8.41 -25.48 16.14
N HIS A 4 -7.26 -25.07 16.68
CA HIS A 4 -7.19 -24.46 18.00
C HIS A 4 -7.99 -23.14 18.04
N ARG A 5 -8.72 -22.88 19.12
CA ARG A 5 -9.62 -21.71 19.25
C ARG A 5 -8.91 -20.38 19.04
N ALA A 6 -7.64 -20.28 19.40
CA ALA A 6 -6.84 -19.07 19.18
C ALA A 6 -6.78 -18.64 17.70
N ILE A 7 -6.76 -19.60 16.77
CA ILE A 7 -6.73 -19.35 15.31
C ILE A 7 -8.09 -18.82 14.81
N LEU A 8 -9.14 -18.87 15.63
CA LEU A 8 -10.46 -18.34 15.32
C LEU A 8 -10.63 -16.87 15.73
N VAL A 9 -9.74 -16.36 16.59
CA VAL A 9 -9.84 -15.01 17.13
C VAL A 9 -9.00 -14.07 16.27
N HIS A 10 -9.65 -13.12 15.62
CA HIS A 10 -9.00 -12.19 14.70
C HIS A 10 -7.90 -11.36 15.40
N ASP A 11 -8.17 -10.86 16.60
CA ASP A 11 -7.24 -10.01 17.35
C ASP A 11 -5.96 -10.75 17.73
N ILE A 12 -6.06 -12.05 18.05
CA ILE A 12 -4.88 -12.89 18.34
C ILE A 12 -4.03 -13.03 17.07
N LEU A 13 -4.65 -13.20 15.91
CA LEU A 13 -3.92 -13.28 14.64
C LEU A 13 -3.24 -11.95 14.30
N LEU A 14 -3.91 -10.82 14.56
CA LEU A 14 -3.31 -9.50 14.38
C LEU A 14 -2.08 -9.33 15.28
N GLU A 15 -2.16 -9.68 16.56
CA GLU A 15 -1.03 -9.60 17.50
C GLU A 15 0.15 -10.49 17.07
N ILE A 16 -0.13 -11.75 16.71
CA ILE A 16 0.90 -12.68 16.22
C ILE A 16 1.60 -12.12 14.98
N PHE A 17 0.83 -11.61 14.02
CA PHE A 17 1.38 -11.06 12.80
C PHE A 17 2.08 -9.71 13.03
N ASP A 18 1.67 -8.94 14.04
CA ASP A 18 2.34 -7.69 14.39
C ASP A 18 3.77 -7.94 14.89
N HIS A 19 3.98 -8.99 15.68
CA HIS A 19 5.31 -9.41 16.09
C HIS A 19 6.23 -9.77 14.92
N LEU A 20 5.68 -10.16 13.76
CA LEU A 20 6.49 -10.37 12.57
C LEU A 20 7.05 -9.06 12.00
N ILE A 21 6.41 -7.90 12.21
CA ILE A 21 6.94 -6.61 11.74
C ILE A 21 7.88 -5.96 12.76
N LEU A 22 7.69 -6.24 14.05
CA LEU A 22 8.39 -5.55 15.14
C LEU A 22 9.74 -6.17 15.54
N SER A 23 10.17 -7.24 14.87
CA SER A 23 11.27 -8.09 15.36
C SER A 23 12.70 -7.57 15.14
N SER A 24 12.94 -6.37 14.61
CA SER A 24 14.32 -5.84 14.55
C SER A 24 14.40 -4.30 14.54
N PRO A 25 14.82 -3.66 15.66
CA PRO A 25 15.14 -2.22 15.70
C PRO A 25 16.49 -1.88 15.05
N THR A 26 17.10 -2.79 14.30
CA THR A 26 18.41 -2.61 13.65
C THR A 26 18.28 -2.55 12.13
N ASP A 27 17.75 -1.43 11.62
CA ASP A 27 17.92 -0.74 10.32
C ASP A 27 18.20 -1.52 9.01
N SER A 28 18.06 -2.85 8.96
CA SER A 28 18.41 -3.66 7.79
C SER A 28 17.62 -4.96 7.64
N GLU A 29 16.72 -5.28 8.58
CA GLU A 29 15.96 -6.54 8.57
C GLU A 29 14.45 -6.38 8.26
N ASP A 30 13.93 -5.15 8.14
CA ASP A 30 12.52 -4.86 7.83
C ASP A 30 11.99 -5.56 6.57
N GLN A 31 12.88 -5.96 5.65
CA GLN A 31 12.52 -6.69 4.43
C GLN A 31 12.35 -8.20 4.62
N ARG A 32 12.88 -8.82 5.69
CA ARG A 32 12.87 -10.29 5.83
C ARG A 32 11.53 -10.84 6.28
N ASP A 33 10.70 -10.02 6.94
CA ASP A 33 9.46 -10.49 7.54
C ASP A 33 8.21 -10.23 6.68
N ARG A 34 8.30 -9.33 5.69
CA ARG A 34 7.23 -9.12 4.70
C ARG A 34 6.90 -10.39 3.88
N PRO A 35 7.89 -11.19 3.43
CA PRO A 35 7.64 -12.49 2.82
C PRO A 35 6.88 -13.45 3.74
N ALA A 36 7.16 -13.45 5.05
CA ALA A 36 6.47 -14.32 6.00
C ALA A 36 4.98 -13.97 6.11
N LEU A 37 4.65 -12.67 6.17
CA LEU A 37 3.26 -12.19 6.14
C LEU A 37 2.55 -12.51 4.83
N LEU A 38 3.24 -12.34 3.70
CA LEU A 38 2.70 -12.69 2.39
C LEU A 38 2.42 -14.20 2.30
N ASN A 39 3.36 -15.03 2.77
CA ASN A 39 3.20 -16.47 2.86
C ASN A 39 2.04 -16.86 3.78
N ALA A 40 1.88 -16.20 4.93
CA ALA A 40 0.74 -16.42 5.82
C ALA A 40 -0.59 -16.07 5.14
N ALA A 41 -0.65 -14.95 4.42
CA ALA A 41 -1.84 -14.50 3.71
C ALA A 41 -2.28 -15.49 2.61
N VAL A 42 -1.33 -16.09 1.88
CA VAL A 42 -1.64 -17.07 0.81
C VAL A 42 -1.85 -18.49 1.34
N ALA A 43 -1.33 -18.83 2.52
CA ALA A 43 -1.45 -20.17 3.09
C ALA A 43 -2.87 -20.50 3.57
N CYS A 44 -3.62 -19.51 4.10
CA CYS A 44 -4.95 -19.74 4.63
C CYS A 44 -5.89 -18.54 4.41
N ARG A 45 -7.13 -18.80 3.95
CA ARG A 45 -8.16 -17.76 3.79
C ARG A 45 -8.47 -17.00 5.08
N ARG A 46 -8.30 -17.62 6.25
CA ARG A 46 -8.48 -16.95 7.55
C ARG A 46 -7.32 -16.02 7.92
N PHE A 47 -6.13 -16.30 7.40
CA PHE A 47 -4.95 -15.47 7.63
C PHE A 47 -4.88 -14.33 6.63
N LEU A 48 -5.50 -14.49 5.46
CA LEU A 48 -5.53 -13.47 4.41
C LEU A 48 -5.82 -12.08 4.97
N ASP A 49 -6.95 -11.91 5.65
CA ASP A 49 -7.37 -10.58 6.11
C ASP A 49 -6.45 -9.99 7.20
N PRO A 50 -6.18 -10.68 8.33
CA PRO A 50 -5.29 -10.13 9.36
C PRO A 50 -3.85 -9.96 8.88
N ALA A 51 -3.31 -10.88 8.07
CA ALA A 51 -1.95 -10.76 7.54
C ALA A 51 -1.84 -9.61 6.54
N MET A 52 -2.84 -9.40 5.68
CA MET A 52 -2.87 -8.25 4.77
C MET A 52 -3.03 -6.94 5.52
N THR A 53 -3.86 -6.89 6.57
CA THR A 53 -3.99 -5.70 7.41
C THR A 53 -2.65 -5.31 8.01
N VAL A 54 -1.89 -6.26 8.54
CA VAL A 54 -0.56 -6.00 9.12
C VAL A 54 0.47 -5.63 8.03
N LEU A 55 0.50 -6.35 6.91
CA LEU A 55 1.42 -6.11 5.78
C LEU A 55 1.29 -4.70 5.17
N TRP A 56 0.06 -4.19 5.07
CA TRP A 56 -0.24 -2.87 4.51
C TRP A 56 -0.26 -1.75 5.56
N ARG A 57 -0.19 -2.09 6.86
CA ARG A 57 -0.27 -1.11 7.96
C ARG A 57 0.82 -0.05 7.90
N LYS A 58 2.04 -0.45 7.53
CA LYS A 58 3.20 0.43 7.36
C LYS A 58 3.75 0.22 5.96
N LEU A 59 3.86 1.29 5.19
CA LEU A 59 4.47 1.29 3.87
C LEU A 59 5.69 2.21 3.87
N ASP A 60 6.70 1.85 3.08
CA ASP A 60 7.88 2.70 2.92
C ASP A 60 7.54 3.93 2.07
N ASP A 61 6.76 3.76 1.00
CA ASP A 61 6.33 4.84 0.13
C ASP A 61 4.92 4.60 -0.44
N PHE A 62 4.44 5.51 -1.28
CA PHE A 62 3.13 5.40 -1.92
C PHE A 62 3.10 4.42 -3.11
N ILE A 63 4.25 3.92 -3.57
CA ILE A 63 4.36 3.15 -4.81
C ILE A 63 3.54 1.85 -4.76
N PRO A 64 3.55 1.05 -3.67
CA PRO A 64 2.69 -0.13 -3.57
C PRO A 64 1.20 0.17 -3.73
N LEU A 65 0.72 1.31 -3.23
CA LEU A 65 -0.68 1.71 -3.37
C LEU A 65 -0.99 2.14 -4.80
N LEU A 66 -0.11 2.95 -5.40
CA LEU A 66 -0.29 3.44 -6.77
C LEU A 66 -0.14 2.32 -7.81
N ALA A 67 0.67 1.30 -7.53
CA ALA A 67 0.82 0.12 -8.35
C ALA A 67 -0.44 -0.75 -8.44
N LEU A 68 -1.49 -0.47 -7.64
CA LEU A 68 -2.80 -1.11 -7.78
C LEU A 68 -3.55 -0.67 -9.05
N PHE A 69 -3.16 0.47 -9.62
CA PHE A 69 -3.72 0.99 -10.86
C PHE A 69 -2.94 0.45 -12.06
N SER A 70 -3.64 -0.15 -13.02
CA SER A 70 -3.05 -0.66 -14.26
C SER A 70 -2.39 0.43 -15.12
N SER A 71 -2.85 1.68 -15.00
CA SER A 71 -2.29 2.84 -15.67
C SER A 71 -0.99 3.35 -15.01
N PHE A 72 -0.64 2.89 -13.81
CA PHE A 72 0.55 3.37 -13.11
C PHE A 72 1.83 2.77 -13.68
N GLN A 73 2.75 3.61 -14.14
CA GLN A 73 3.98 3.17 -14.80
C GLN A 73 5.21 3.92 -14.28
N ALA A 74 6.31 3.17 -14.15
CA ALA A 74 7.65 3.72 -13.96
C ALA A 74 8.25 4.03 -15.33
N VAL A 75 8.61 5.29 -15.56
CA VAL A 75 9.18 5.75 -16.83
C VAL A 75 10.61 6.26 -16.60
N PRO A 76 11.60 5.76 -17.35
CA PRO A 76 12.96 6.26 -17.27
C PRO A 76 13.02 7.75 -17.61
N LEU A 77 13.68 8.53 -16.76
CA LEU A 77 13.92 9.95 -17.04
C LEU A 77 14.99 10.10 -18.13
N PRO A 78 14.78 11.00 -19.12
CA PRO A 78 15.76 11.26 -20.17
C PRO A 78 17.06 11.82 -19.58
N ASP A 79 18.19 11.54 -20.23
CA ASP A 79 19.54 11.80 -19.70
C ASP A 79 19.83 13.29 -19.36
N PHE A 80 19.07 14.22 -19.95
CA PHE A 80 19.20 15.65 -19.64
C PHE A 80 18.69 16.01 -18.23
N GLU A 81 17.65 15.32 -17.74
CA GLU A 81 17.11 15.52 -16.38
C GLU A 81 17.95 14.80 -15.31
N ARG A 82 18.67 13.73 -15.70
CA ARG A 82 19.64 13.04 -14.83
C ARG A 82 20.85 13.91 -14.45
N ARG A 83 21.16 14.94 -15.25
CA ARG A 83 22.26 15.89 -14.98
C ARG A 83 21.91 16.98 -13.98
N SER A 84 20.64 17.10 -13.59
CA SER A 84 20.24 17.91 -12.43
C SER A 84 20.81 17.28 -11.18
N SER A 85 21.69 17.98 -10.47
CA SER A 85 22.36 17.54 -9.23
C SER A 85 21.42 17.19 -8.07
N TYR A 86 20.10 17.35 -8.27
CA TYR A 86 19.06 17.09 -7.28
C TYR A 86 18.19 15.86 -7.60
N SER A 87 18.38 15.21 -8.75
CA SER A 87 17.57 14.04 -9.16
C SER A 87 18.24 12.72 -8.79
N TYR A 88 18.08 12.27 -7.55
CA TYR A 88 18.55 10.95 -7.10
C TYR A 88 17.77 9.77 -7.71
N HIS A 89 16.72 10.03 -8.47
CA HIS A 89 15.87 9.00 -9.07
C HIS A 89 16.01 9.02 -10.59
N ALA A 90 16.41 7.90 -11.19
CA ALA A 90 16.51 7.72 -12.63
C ALA A 90 15.15 7.41 -13.30
N THR A 91 14.08 7.34 -12.51
CA THR A 91 12.73 6.96 -12.89
C THR A 91 11.71 7.94 -12.32
N ALA A 92 10.77 8.36 -13.16
CA ALA A 92 9.57 9.08 -12.75
C ALA A 92 8.35 8.16 -12.83
N TYR A 93 7.43 8.31 -11.88
CA TYR A 93 6.20 7.53 -11.84
C TYR A 93 5.01 8.38 -12.28
N MET A 94 4.17 7.84 -13.18
CA MET A 94 2.99 8.54 -13.68
C MET A 94 1.87 7.58 -14.10
N PHE A 95 0.64 8.09 -14.14
CA PHE A 95 -0.48 7.40 -14.78
C PHE A 95 -0.48 7.62 -16.29
N ARG A 96 -0.61 6.54 -17.05
CA ARG A 96 -0.79 6.52 -18.50
C ARG A 96 -2.05 5.75 -18.84
N GLY A 97 -3.09 6.47 -19.25
CA GLY A 97 -4.41 5.93 -19.53
C GLY A 97 -5.40 6.13 -18.38
N ASP A 98 -6.61 5.63 -18.60
CA ASP A 98 -7.73 5.85 -17.69
C ASP A 98 -7.70 4.90 -16.50
N ILE A 99 -8.11 5.41 -15.33
CA ILE A 99 -8.28 4.61 -14.12
C ILE A 99 -9.75 4.23 -14.01
N HIS A 100 -10.02 2.93 -13.90
CA HIS A 100 -11.39 2.43 -13.80
C HIS A 100 -11.90 2.44 -12.35
N ASP A 101 -13.21 2.56 -12.17
CA ASP A 101 -13.87 2.57 -10.85
C ASP A 101 -13.55 1.37 -9.95
N PHE A 102 -13.37 0.18 -10.55
CA PHE A 102 -13.03 -1.02 -9.77
C PHE A 102 -11.61 -0.93 -9.19
N GLU A 103 -10.68 -0.26 -9.87
CA GLU A 103 -9.32 -0.03 -9.40
C GLU A 103 -9.34 0.96 -8.24
N TRP A 104 -10.15 2.02 -8.32
CA TRP A 104 -10.40 2.93 -7.20
C TRP A 104 -10.99 2.23 -5.98
N ARG A 105 -11.93 1.30 -6.17
CA ARG A 105 -12.46 0.49 -5.06
C ARG A 105 -11.38 -0.39 -4.43
N ARG A 106 -10.54 -1.03 -5.25
CA ARG A 106 -9.40 -1.83 -4.76
C ARG A 106 -8.41 -0.94 -3.99
N PHE A 107 -8.04 0.19 -4.56
CA PHE A 107 -7.15 1.17 -3.92
C PHE A 107 -7.67 1.56 -2.54
N ARG A 108 -8.94 1.97 -2.43
CA ARG A 108 -9.55 2.34 -1.13
C ARG A 108 -9.51 1.20 -0.12
N SER A 109 -9.88 -0.01 -0.53
CA SER A 109 -9.88 -1.19 0.35
C SER A 109 -8.50 -1.50 0.95
N TYR A 110 -7.42 -1.18 0.23
CA TYR A 110 -6.06 -1.35 0.69
C TYR A 110 -5.57 -0.12 1.48
N ALA A 111 -5.89 1.09 1.01
CA ALA A 111 -5.53 2.34 1.64
C ALA A 111 -6.12 2.46 3.06
N ASP A 112 -7.34 1.96 3.29
CA ASP A 112 -7.99 1.94 4.60
C ASP A 112 -7.19 1.15 5.66
N ARG A 113 -6.32 0.23 5.22
CA ARG A 113 -5.45 -0.57 6.10
C ARG A 113 -4.15 0.15 6.45
N VAL A 114 -3.75 1.16 5.68
CA VAL A 114 -2.49 1.89 5.84
C VAL A 114 -2.60 2.86 7.02
N ARG A 115 -1.65 2.80 7.94
CA ARG A 115 -1.59 3.67 9.14
C ARG A 115 -0.39 4.59 9.14
N ALA A 116 0.70 4.23 8.47
CA ALA A 116 1.89 5.06 8.37
C ALA A 116 2.63 4.86 7.04
N ILE A 117 3.22 5.95 6.55
CA ILE A 117 4.11 5.98 5.38
C ILE A 117 5.39 6.70 5.79
N THR A 118 6.55 6.05 5.67
CA THR A 118 7.81 6.53 6.28
C THR A 118 8.66 7.38 5.34
N ASN A 119 8.67 7.09 4.03
CA ASN A 119 9.52 7.77 3.02
C ASN A 119 8.70 8.44 1.90
N ALA A 120 7.53 8.99 2.25
CA ALA A 120 6.59 9.68 1.36
C ALA A 120 7.20 10.72 0.38
N GLY A 121 8.38 11.28 0.69
CA GLY A 121 9.03 12.34 -0.10
C GLY A 121 10.25 11.92 -0.93
N ARG A 122 10.66 10.64 -0.90
CA ARG A 122 11.86 10.15 -1.63
C ARG A 122 11.54 9.55 -2.99
N VAL A 123 10.36 9.78 -3.56
CA VAL A 123 10.01 9.20 -4.86
C VAL A 123 9.58 10.30 -5.81
N ASN A 124 10.12 10.28 -7.03
CA ASN A 124 9.78 11.23 -8.08
C ASN A 124 8.44 10.85 -8.73
N ILE A 125 7.35 11.26 -8.08
CA ILE A 125 5.98 11.08 -8.56
C ILE A 125 5.60 12.32 -9.36
N SER A 126 5.23 12.14 -10.63
CA SER A 126 4.78 13.24 -11.49
C SER A 126 3.57 13.95 -10.88
N GLN A 127 3.50 15.27 -10.99
CA GLN A 127 2.34 16.05 -10.54
C GLN A 127 1.02 15.63 -11.19
N SER A 128 1.07 14.97 -12.36
CA SER A 128 -0.11 14.43 -13.03
C SER A 128 -0.83 13.36 -12.21
N VAL A 129 -0.12 12.65 -11.32
CA VAL A 129 -0.71 11.64 -10.41
C VAL A 129 -1.71 12.26 -9.43
N PHE A 130 -1.48 13.49 -9.01
CA PHE A 130 -2.35 14.20 -8.06
C PHE A 130 -3.48 14.98 -8.75
N ARG A 131 -3.49 15.04 -10.09
CA ARG A 131 -4.60 15.63 -10.86
C ARG A 131 -5.69 14.59 -11.10
N VAL A 132 -6.33 14.15 -10.03
CA VAL A 132 -7.53 13.30 -10.13
C VAL A 132 -8.76 14.20 -10.30
N PRO A 133 -9.63 13.99 -11.29
CA PRO A 133 -10.90 14.70 -11.41
C PRO A 133 -11.75 14.48 -10.16
N ARG A 134 -12.27 15.57 -9.57
CA ARG A 134 -13.13 15.57 -8.36
C ARG A 134 -14.45 14.77 -8.50
N GLU A 135 -14.69 14.15 -9.65
CA GLU A 135 -15.96 13.49 -10.00
C GLU A 135 -16.15 12.10 -9.36
N HIS A 136 -15.09 11.50 -8.79
CA HIS A 136 -15.14 10.13 -8.24
C HIS A 136 -15.28 10.07 -6.71
N THR A 137 -15.51 11.21 -6.04
CA THR A 137 -16.00 11.19 -4.66
C THR A 137 -17.49 10.85 -4.69
N PRO A 138 -17.93 9.70 -4.14
CA PRO A 138 -19.36 9.49 -3.93
C PRO A 138 -19.87 10.64 -3.06
N ARG A 139 -20.91 11.31 -3.54
CA ARG A 139 -21.62 12.34 -2.79
C ARG A 139 -21.86 11.83 -1.37
N ALA A 140 -21.35 12.55 -0.38
CA ALA A 140 -21.71 12.34 1.01
C ALA A 140 -23.24 12.29 1.08
N CYS A 141 -23.77 11.24 1.70
CA CYS A 141 -25.18 11.07 1.96
C CYS A 141 -25.76 12.38 2.51
N ASP A 142 -26.86 12.83 1.89
CA ASP A 142 -27.76 13.82 2.46
C ASP A 142 -28.21 13.34 3.85
N VAL A 143 -27.54 13.83 4.89
CA VAL A 143 -28.09 13.80 6.24
C VAL A 143 -28.92 15.06 6.36
N GLN A 144 -30.23 14.94 6.09
CA GLN A 144 -31.18 15.99 6.44
C GLN A 144 -31.19 16.15 7.97
N PRO A 145 -31.01 17.37 8.50
CA PRO A 145 -31.29 17.63 9.90
C PRO A 145 -32.81 17.68 10.14
N LEU A 146 -33.21 17.16 11.30
CA LEU A 146 -34.55 17.20 11.88
C LEU A 146 -35.13 18.62 11.95
#